data_AF-A0A380E2A8-F1
#
_entry.id   AF-A0A380E2A8-F1
#
_cell.length_a   1.000
_cell.length_b   1.000
_cell.length_c   1.000
_cell.angle_alpha   90.00
_cell.angle_beta   90.00
_cell.angle_gamma   90.00
#
_symmetry.space_group_name_H-M   'P 1'
#
loop_
_entity.id
_entity.type
_entity.pdbx_description
1 polymer ?
#
loop_
_entity_poly.entity_id
_entity_poly.type
_entity_poly.pdbx_seq_one_letter_code
_entity_poly.pdbx_strand_id
1 'polypeptide(L)'
;MIVAIVFGLVLNINRIEWIFILIAIALVLTVEALNTAIEYVVDLVTVEYHDLAKYAKDIAAFSVLIVSILAFIIGLIVFLPHFIALF
;
A
#
# COMPACT_ATOMS: atom_id res chain seq x y z
N MET A 1 0.82 -4.77 -6.71
CA MET A 1 -0.64 -4.93 -6.86
C MET A 1 -0.98 -5.99 -7.92
N ILE A 2 -0.59 -5.80 -9.19
CA ILE A 2 -0.87 -6.77 -10.28
C ILE A 2 -0.39 -8.19 -9.93
N VAL A 3 0.83 -8.32 -9.40
CA VAL A 3 1.40 -9.61 -8.98
C VAL A 3 0.52 -10.32 -7.94
N ALA A 4 -0.02 -9.59 -6.95
CA ALA A 4 -0.90 -10.17 -5.94
C ALA A 4 -2.23 -10.67 -6.54
N ILE A 5 -2.78 -9.95 -7.54
CA ILE A 5 -3.99 -10.37 -8.25
C ILE A 5 -3.71 -11.64 -9.07
N VAL A 6 -2.59 -11.68 -9.81
CA VAL A 6 -2.19 -12.86 -10.59
C VAL A 6 -2.00 -14.07 -9.68
N PHE A 7 -1.32 -13.92 -8.54
CA PHE A 7 -1.17 -15.00 -7.57
C PHE A 7 -2.50 -15.44 -6.96
N GLY A 8 -3.40 -14.52 -6.62
CA GLY A 8 -4.74 -14.86 -6.14
C GLY A 8 -5.54 -15.70 -7.12
N LEU A 9 -5.42 -15.41 -8.43
CA LEU A 9 -6.07 -16.18 -9.48
C LEU A 9 -5.43 -17.56 -9.67
N VAL A 10 -4.09 -17.62 -9.74
CA VAL A 10 -3.35 -18.88 -9.97
C VAL A 10 -3.51 -19.85 -8.80
N LEU A 11 -3.46 -19.34 -7.56
CA LEU A 11 -3.56 -20.15 -6.34
C LEU A 11 -5.00 -20.45 -5.93
N ASN A 12 -6.01 -19.97 -6.67
CA ASN A 12 -7.44 -20.15 -6.39
C ASN A 12 -7.81 -19.82 -4.92
N ILE A 13 -7.33 -18.67 -4.44
CA ILE A 13 -7.62 -18.21 -3.06
C ILE A 13 -9.13 -18.00 -2.85
N ASN A 14 -9.59 -18.22 -1.62
CA ASN A 14 -11.00 -18.14 -1.29
C ASN A 14 -11.53 -16.69 -1.27
N ARG A 15 -12.86 -16.54 -1.15
CA ARG A 15 -13.53 -15.23 -1.17
C ARG A 15 -13.08 -14.28 -0.06
N ILE A 16 -12.77 -14.81 1.13
CA ILE A 16 -12.35 -14.01 2.28
C ILE A 16 -10.92 -13.50 2.07
N GLU A 17 -10.04 -14.34 1.55
CA GLU A 17 -8.67 -13.98 1.18
C GLU A 17 -8.64 -12.89 0.11
N TRP A 18 -9.52 -13.00 -0.90
CA TRP A 18 -9.72 -11.93 -1.89
C TRP A 18 -10.13 -10.61 -1.27
N ILE A 19 -11.06 -10.61 -0.30
CA ILE A 19 -11.47 -9.39 0.40
C ILE A 19 -10.27 -8.72 1.06
N PHE A 20 -9.42 -9.48 1.76
CA PHE A 20 -8.22 -8.92 2.40
C PHE A 20 -7.21 -8.37 1.39
N ILE A 21 -6.97 -9.08 0.28
CA ILE A 21 -6.06 -8.60 -0.78
C ILE A 21 -6.60 -7.32 -1.42
N LEU A 22 -7.89 -7.24 -1.73
CA LEU A 22 -8.50 -6.06 -2.32
C LEU A 22 -8.49 -4.87 -1.36
N ILE A 23 -8.75 -5.08 -0.08
CA ILE A 23 -8.64 -4.02 0.95
C ILE A 23 -7.20 -3.53 1.06
N ALA A 24 -6.21 -4.43 1.09
CA ALA A 24 -4.81 -4.04 1.15
C ALA A 24 -4.40 -3.18 -0.06
N ILE A 25 -4.82 -3.58 -1.27
CA ILE A 25 -4.57 -2.82 -2.51
C ILE A 25 -5.23 -1.45 -2.45
N ALA A 26 -6.52 -1.39 -2.09
CA ALA A 26 -7.26 -0.15 -1.99
C ALA A 26 -6.65 0.82 -0.97
N LEU A 27 -6.18 0.30 0.16
CA LEU A 27 -5.55 1.10 1.22
C LEU A 27 -4.22 1.70 0.74
N VAL A 28 -3.34 0.91 0.11
CA VAL A 28 -2.08 1.41 -0.45
C VAL A 28 -2.35 2.51 -1.48
N LEU A 29 -3.28 2.29 -2.42
CA LEU A 29 -3.64 3.30 -3.43
C LEU A 29 -4.19 4.58 -2.81
N THR A 30 -5.04 4.44 -1.79
CA THR A 30 -5.63 5.59 -1.10
C THR A 30 -4.55 6.42 -0.42
N VAL A 31 -3.63 5.79 0.31
CA VAL A 31 -2.57 6.51 1.01
C VAL A 31 -1.54 7.10 0.06
N GLU A 32 -1.25 6.45 -1.07
CA GLU A 32 -0.41 7.01 -2.14
C GLU A 32 -1.03 8.26 -2.76
N ALA A 33 -2.34 8.22 -3.05
CA ALA A 33 -3.08 9.37 -3.58
C ALA A 33 -3.10 10.52 -2.57
N LEU A 34 -3.27 10.23 -1.28
CA LEU A 34 -3.16 11.22 -0.22
C LEU A 34 -1.76 11.80 -0.09
N ASN A 35 -0.70 10.98 -0.21
CA ASN A 35 0.68 11.46 -0.23
C ASN A 35 0.90 12.47 -1.35
N THR A 36 0.48 12.12 -2.57
CA THR A 36 0.56 12.99 -3.75
C THR A 36 -0.25 14.28 -3.55
N ALA A 37 -1.45 14.19 -2.97
CA ALA A 37 -2.28 15.36 -2.69
C ALA A 37 -1.61 16.31 -1.67
N ILE A 38 -0.98 15.76 -0.63
CA ILE A 38 -0.22 16.55 0.36
C ILE A 38 1.00 17.19 -0.31
N GLU A 39 1.73 16.46 -1.15
CA GLU A 39 2.85 17.02 -1.92
C GLU A 39 2.41 18.21 -2.76
N TYR A 40 1.30 18.10 -3.51
CA TYR A 40 0.77 19.20 -4.31
C TYR A 40 0.31 20.38 -3.46
N VAL A 41 -0.33 20.14 -2.32
CA VAL A 41 -0.71 21.22 -1.40
C VAL A 41 0.53 21.92 -0.90
N VAL A 42 1.54 21.18 -0.42
CA VAL A 42 2.80 21.77 0.07
C VAL A 42 3.49 22.59 -1.02
N ASP A 43 3.63 22.04 -2.23
CA ASP A 43 4.23 22.73 -3.38
C ASP A 43 3.46 23.98 -3.82
N LEU A 44 2.14 24.00 -3.61
CA LEU A 44 1.31 25.17 -3.87
C LEU A 44 1.55 26.30 -2.85
N VAL A 45 1.75 25.98 -1.57
CA VAL A 45 1.93 26.99 -0.52
C VAL A 45 3.37 27.41 -0.30
N THR A 46 4.37 26.59 -0.66
CA THR A 46 5.79 26.89 -0.44
C THR A 46 6.51 27.25 -1.73
N VAL A 47 7.03 28.49 -1.78
CA VAL A 47 7.87 28.98 -2.90
C VAL A 47 9.37 28.76 -2.63
N GLU A 48 9.77 28.78 -1.36
CA GLU A 48 11.14 28.54 -0.89
C GLU A 48 11.17 27.38 0.10
N TYR A 49 12.33 26.75 0.28
CA TYR A 49 12.49 25.62 1.19
C TYR A 49 12.12 25.98 2.63
N HIS A 50 11.25 25.19 3.27
CA HIS A 50 10.86 25.32 4.67
C HIS A 50 10.91 23.95 5.36
N ASP A 51 11.49 23.87 6.56
CA ASP A 51 11.61 22.60 7.28
C ASP A 51 10.25 21.95 7.61
N LEU A 52 9.22 22.77 7.89
CA LEU A 52 7.86 22.26 8.13
C LEU A 52 7.27 21.58 6.89
N ALA A 53 7.53 22.13 5.69
CA ALA A 53 7.09 21.53 4.43
C ALA A 53 7.81 20.20 4.17
N LYS A 54 9.10 20.12 4.50
CA LYS A 54 9.83 18.86 4.48
C LYS A 54 9.21 17.83 5.43
N TYR A 55 8.97 18.19 6.69
CA TYR A 55 8.36 17.26 7.65
C TYR A 55 6.97 16.78 7.23
N ALA A 56 6.16 17.65 6.62
CA ALA A 56 4.86 17.26 6.10
C ALA A 56 4.97 16.20 5.00
N LYS A 57 5.87 16.39 4.03
CA LYS A 57 6.14 15.41 2.97
C LYS A 57 6.72 14.11 3.53
N ASP A 58 7.66 14.19 4.47
CA ASP A 58 8.28 13.02 5.10
C ASP A 58 7.25 12.14 5.84
N ILE A 59 6.32 12.75 6.58
CA ILE A 59 5.24 12.04 7.29
C ILE A 59 4.24 11.40 6.30
N ALA A 60 3.94 12.09 5.20
CA ALA A 60 3.05 11.56 4.18
C ALA A 60 3.66 10.31 3.50
N ALA A 61 4.95 10.36 3.14
CA ALA A 61 5.69 9.21 2.60
C ALA A 61 5.82 8.07 3.64
N PHE A 62 6.04 8.39 4.91
CA PHE A 62 6.07 7.40 5.99
C PHE A 62 4.72 6.66 6.14
N SER A 63 3.61 7.35 5.91
CA SER A 63 2.28 6.73 5.94
C SER A 63 2.12 5.68 4.84
N VAL A 64 2.63 5.96 3.64
CA VAL A 64 2.67 4.98 2.53
C VAL A 64 3.50 3.76 2.92
N LEU A 65 4.65 3.96 3.58
CA LEU A 65 5.50 2.86 4.04
C LEU A 65 4.78 1.94 5.03
N ILE A 66 4.09 2.50 6.04
CA ILE A 66 3.33 1.71 7.02
C ILE A 66 2.29 0.83 6.31
N VAL A 67 1.52 1.42 5.40
CA VAL A 67 0.47 0.69 4.68
C VAL A 67 1.05 -0.36 3.74
N SER A 68 2.20 -0.09 3.12
CA SER A 68 2.91 -1.05 2.27
C SER A 68 3.41 -2.26 3.06
N ILE A 69 3.91 -2.05 4.28
CA ILE A 69 4.31 -3.14 5.19
C ILE A 69 3.09 -3.97 5.59
N LEU A 70 1.97 -3.33 5.93
CA LEU A 70 0.73 -4.04 6.23
C LEU A 70 0.26 -4.89 5.05
N ALA A 71 0.27 -4.33 3.83
CA ALA A 71 -0.10 -5.05 2.61
C ALA A 71 0.83 -6.25 2.35
N PHE A 72 2.12 -6.13 2.63
CA PHE A 72 3.07 -7.24 2.56
C PHE A 72 2.74 -8.35 3.56
N ILE A 73 2.45 -7.99 4.82
CA ILE A 73 2.07 -8.96 5.86
C ILE A 73 0.76 -9.69 5.49
N ILE A 74 -0.25 -8.97 4.98
CA ILE A 74 -1.49 -9.57 4.47
C ILE A 74 -1.18 -10.55 3.34
N GLY A 75 -0.32 -10.17 2.41
CA GLY A 75 0.13 -11.04 1.32
C GLY A 75 0.78 -12.32 1.82
N LEU A 76 1.64 -12.24 2.84
CA LEU A 76 2.23 -13.44 3.46
C LEU A 76 1.18 -14.33 4.11
N ILE A 77 0.25 -13.76 4.89
CA ILE A 77 -0.81 -14.53 5.57
C ILE A 77 -1.68 -15.28 4.55
N VAL A 78 -2.00 -14.64 3.42
CA VAL A 78 -2.86 -15.22 2.37
C VAL A 78 -2.09 -16.23 1.51
N PHE A 79 -0.92 -15.86 0.98
CA PHE A 79 -0.25 -16.67 -0.04
C PHE A 79 0.65 -17.76 0.54
N LEU A 80 1.26 -17.57 1.72
CA LEU A 80 2.21 -18.53 2.29
C LEU A 80 1.60 -19.93 2.52
N PRO A 81 0.38 -20.09 3.07
CA PRO A 81 -0.25 -21.40 3.23
C PRO A 81 -0.49 -22.11 1.88
N HIS A 82 -0.87 -21.36 0.86
CA HIS A 82 -1.10 -21.90 -0.49
C HIS A 82 0.21 -22.40 -1.12
N PHE A 83 1.31 -21.66 -0.96
CA PHE A 83 2.62 -22.11 -1.43
C PHE A 83 3.11 -23.35 -0.70
N ILE A 84 2.91 -23.44 0.62
CA ILE A 84 3.30 -24.63 1.39
C ILE A 84 2.49 -25.85 0.98
N ALA A 85 1.19 -25.69 0.70
CA ALA A 85 0.33 -26.80 0.26
C ALA A 85 0.60 -27.29 -1.17
N LEU A 86 1.39 -26.55 -1.96
CA LEU A 86 1.78 -26.95 -3.32
C LEU A 86 2.97 -27.93 -3.36
N PHE A 87 3.70 -28.09 -2.25
CA PHE A 87 4.84 -29.00 -2.10
C PHE A 87 4.48 -30.17 -1.18
#